data_AF-A0AAV4GY94-F1
#
_entry.id   AF-A0AAV4GY94-F1
#
_cell.length_a   1.000
_cell.length_b   1.000
_cell.length_c   1.000
_cell.angle_alpha   90.00
_cell.angle_beta   90.00
_cell.angle_gamma   90.00
#
_symmetry.space_group_name_H-M   'P 1'
#
loop_
_entity.id
_entity.type
_entity.pdbx_description
1 polymer ?
#
loop_
_entity_poly.entity_id
_entity_poly.type
_entity_poly.pdbx_seq_one_letter_code
_entity_poly.pdbx_strand_id
1 'polypeptide(L)'
;MPNDPVGLRDIVLHTRSNGCRRISELHKAYDPLCNQYPILFPFGTDGCSLQLKISSGHKIPELQCYGFHFSIKPDNFIMWTRKLLEQFIVNAYAKIECGLLQYLRHQQGKLRADS
;
A
#
# COMPACT_ATOMS: atom_id res chain seq x y z
N MET A 1 3.43 -26.13 6.50
CA MET A 1 2.43 -26.58 5.50
C MET A 1 2.83 -25.98 4.16
N PRO A 2 3.09 -26.77 3.11
CA PRO A 2 3.86 -26.30 1.94
C PRO A 2 3.00 -26.08 0.69
N ASN A 3 1.79 -25.52 0.80
CA ASN A 3 0.95 -25.23 -0.38
C ASN A 3 -0.07 -24.08 -0.24
N ASP A 4 0.10 -23.20 0.74
CA ASP A 4 -0.60 -21.90 0.66
C ASP A 4 0.06 -21.08 -0.46
N PRO A 5 -0.70 -20.47 -1.39
CA PRO A 5 -0.12 -19.51 -2.33
C PRO A 5 0.52 -18.43 -1.47
N VAL A 6 1.83 -18.28 -1.56
CA VAL A 6 2.65 -17.43 -0.70
C VAL A 6 2.01 -16.04 -0.56
N GLY A 7 1.30 -15.83 0.54
CA GLY A 7 1.02 -14.55 1.18
C GLY A 7 0.48 -13.41 0.32
N LEU A 8 -0.51 -13.61 -0.55
CA LEU A 8 -1.28 -12.48 -1.08
C LEU A 8 -2.15 -11.91 0.04
N ARG A 9 -1.76 -10.75 0.60
CA ARG A 9 -2.58 -10.06 1.60
C ARG A 9 -3.75 -9.41 0.88
N ASP A 10 -4.91 -10.03 0.96
CA ASP A 10 -6.13 -9.51 0.34
C ASP A 10 -7.19 -9.19 1.40
N ILE A 11 -7.97 -8.14 1.15
CA ILE A 11 -9.10 -7.77 1.99
C ILE A 11 -10.38 -8.27 1.34
N VAL A 12 -11.19 -9.00 2.08
CA VAL A 12 -12.53 -9.42 1.62
C VAL A 12 -13.58 -8.55 2.30
N LEU A 13 -14.22 -7.68 1.53
CA LEU A 13 -15.36 -6.89 1.96
C LEU A 13 -16.63 -7.70 1.81
N HIS A 14 -17.40 -7.79 2.90
CA HIS A 14 -18.74 -8.38 2.90
C HIS A 14 -19.76 -7.24 2.98
N THR A 15 -20.56 -7.06 1.93
CA THR A 15 -21.65 -6.09 1.95
C THR A 15 -22.87 -6.65 2.68
N ARG A 16 -23.66 -5.77 3.30
CA ARG A 16 -24.92 -6.14 3.98
C ARG A 16 -25.94 -6.82 3.04
N SER A 17 -25.75 -6.70 1.73
CA SER A 17 -26.51 -7.37 0.68
C SER A 17 -25.99 -8.77 0.30
N ASN A 18 -25.16 -9.39 1.15
CA ASN A 18 -24.49 -10.68 0.91
C ASN A 18 -23.55 -10.70 -0.31
N GLY A 19 -23.02 -9.54 -0.71
CA GLY A 19 -22.02 -9.44 -1.77
C GLY A 19 -20.60 -9.53 -1.21
N CYS A 20 -19.74 -10.34 -1.80
CA CYS A 20 -18.33 -10.40 -1.45
C CYS A 20 -17.49 -9.66 -2.50
N ARG A 21 -16.65 -8.72 -2.06
CA ARG A 21 -15.66 -8.04 -2.91
C ARG A 21 -14.27 -8.30 -2.35
N ARG A 22 -13.41 -8.91 -3.16
CA ARG A 22 -12.00 -9.10 -2.82
C ARG A 22 -11.18 -7.95 -3.38
N ILE A 23 -10.41 -7.31 -2.51
CA ILE A 23 -9.50 -6.22 -2.85
C ILE A 23 -8.09 -6.76 -2.69
N SER A 24 -7.37 -6.84 -3.80
CA SER A 24 -5.97 -7.25 -3.83
C SER A 24 -5.06 -6.17 -3.22
N GLU A 25 -3.92 -6.57 -2.68
CA GLU A 25 -2.86 -5.67 -2.17
C GLU A 25 -2.47 -4.53 -3.13
N LEU A 26 -2.54 -4.79 -4.44
CA LEU A 26 -2.17 -3.85 -5.50
C LEU A 26 -3.21 -2.74 -5.76
N HIS A 27 -4.42 -2.89 -5.20
CA HIS A 27 -5.54 -2.00 -5.46
C HIS A 27 -5.38 -0.68 -4.70
N LYS A 28 -5.73 0.45 -5.32
CA LYS A 28 -5.64 1.80 -4.69
C LYS A 28 -6.43 1.96 -3.39
N ALA A 29 -7.52 1.22 -3.26
CA ALA A 29 -8.33 1.19 -2.03
C ALA A 29 -7.74 0.25 -0.95
N TYR A 30 -6.71 -0.52 -1.27
CA TYR A 30 -6.12 -1.45 -0.32
C TYR A 30 -5.48 -0.71 0.85
N ASP A 31 -4.70 0.34 0.62
CA ASP A 31 -4.07 1.11 1.71
C ASP A 31 -5.06 1.74 2.68
N PRO A 32 -6.09 2.48 2.25
CA PRO A 32 -7.06 3.05 3.17
C PRO A 32 -7.89 1.99 3.92
N LEU A 33 -8.07 0.79 3.35
CA LEU A 33 -8.84 -0.30 3.98
C LEU A 33 -7.97 -1.22 4.86
N CYS A 34 -6.74 -1.54 4.44
CA CYS A 34 -5.79 -2.39 5.16
C CYS A 34 -5.21 -1.66 6.38
N ASN A 35 -5.03 -0.34 6.27
CA ASN A 35 -4.60 0.46 7.41
C ASN A 35 -5.69 0.58 8.48
N GLN A 36 -6.89 0.01 8.33
CA GLN A 36 -7.97 0.10 9.34
C GLN A 36 -8.28 1.53 9.80
N TYR A 37 -7.98 2.55 9.00
CA TYR A 37 -8.21 3.94 9.38
C TYR A 37 -9.18 4.64 8.42
N PRO A 38 -10.47 4.25 8.37
CA PRO A 38 -11.50 5.10 7.80
C PRO A 38 -11.44 6.54 8.34
N ILE A 39 -11.00 6.68 9.60
CA ILE A 39 -10.81 7.95 10.31
C ILE A 39 -9.68 8.81 9.71
N LEU A 40 -8.63 8.20 9.13
CA LEU A 40 -7.55 8.96 8.48
C LEU A 40 -7.93 9.47 7.10
N PHE A 41 -8.88 8.82 6.45
CA PHE A 41 -9.33 9.16 5.10
C PHE A 41 -10.85 9.45 5.09
N PRO A 42 -11.32 10.47 5.83
CA PRO A 42 -12.75 10.78 5.92
C PRO A 42 -13.35 11.16 4.56
N PHE A 43 -12.51 11.61 3.61
CA PHE A 43 -12.90 11.99 2.26
C PHE A 43 -12.75 10.87 1.22
N GLY A 44 -12.36 9.65 1.64
CA GLY A 44 -12.17 8.53 0.71
C GLY A 44 -11.02 8.72 -0.26
N THR A 45 -9.97 9.41 0.18
CA THR A 45 -8.76 9.65 -0.61
C THR A 45 -8.11 8.31 -1.00
N ASP A 46 -7.82 8.16 -2.29
CA ASP A 46 -7.14 6.97 -2.81
C ASP A 46 -5.75 6.84 -2.18
N GLY A 47 -5.32 5.60 -1.89
CA GLY A 47 -4.00 5.32 -1.37
C GLY A 47 -2.91 5.24 -2.45
N CYS A 48 -1.69 4.95 -2.02
CA CYS A 48 -0.53 4.79 -2.90
C CYS A 48 -0.54 3.40 -3.56
N SER A 49 -1.06 3.33 -4.78
CA SER A 49 -0.98 2.12 -5.61
C SER A 49 0.23 2.16 -6.55
N LEU A 50 0.81 0.98 -6.80
CA LEU A 50 1.84 0.73 -7.81
C LEU A 50 1.42 1.12 -9.25
N GLN A 51 0.13 1.37 -9.48
CA GLN A 51 -0.41 1.80 -10.76
C GLN A 51 -0.46 3.33 -10.95
N LEU A 52 -0.10 4.12 -9.92
CA LEU A 52 -0.05 5.57 -10.04
C LEU A 52 1.08 5.98 -11.00
N LYS A 53 0.70 6.69 -12.07
CA LYS A 53 1.60 7.25 -13.06
C LYS A 53 1.54 8.77 -12.99
N ILE A 54 2.69 9.42 -13.10
CA ILE A 54 2.76 10.86 -13.34
C ILE A 54 2.16 11.14 -14.73
N SER A 55 1.65 12.34 -14.98
CA SER A 55 1.19 12.79 -16.31
C SER A 55 2.21 12.55 -17.42
N SER A 56 3.49 12.46 -17.08
CA SER A 56 4.61 12.11 -17.96
C SER A 56 4.76 10.61 -18.25
N GLY A 57 3.86 9.75 -17.76
CA GLY A 57 3.87 8.30 -17.97
C GLY A 57 4.83 7.51 -17.08
N HIS A 58 5.66 8.21 -16.28
CA HIS A 58 6.58 7.56 -15.34
C HIS A 58 5.84 6.97 -14.13
N LYS A 59 6.24 5.76 -13.73
CA LYS A 59 5.75 5.10 -12.52
C LYS A 59 6.21 5.89 -11.30
N ILE A 60 5.28 6.27 -10.43
CA ILE A 60 5.63 6.93 -9.17
C ILE A 60 6.17 5.86 -8.21
N PRO A 61 7.37 6.03 -7.65
CA PRO A 61 7.83 5.14 -6.59
C PRO A 61 6.92 5.31 -5.37
N GLU A 62 6.54 4.21 -4.72
CA GLU A 62 5.63 4.24 -3.57
C GLU A 62 6.10 5.21 -2.48
N LEU A 63 7.42 5.30 -2.26
CA LEU A 63 8.05 6.24 -1.33
C LEU A 63 7.68 7.71 -1.62
N GLN A 64 7.68 8.12 -2.89
CA GLN A 64 7.34 9.50 -3.28
C GLN A 64 5.86 9.78 -3.09
N CYS A 65 5.00 8.78 -3.32
CA CYS A 65 3.58 8.89 -3.04
C CYS A 65 3.32 9.09 -1.53
N TYR A 66 3.92 8.25 -0.68
CA TYR A 66 3.80 8.43 0.78
C TYR A 66 4.42 9.74 1.26
N GLY A 67 5.54 10.18 0.68
CA GLY A 67 6.13 11.48 0.97
C GLY A 67 5.18 12.65 0.71
N PHE A 68 4.34 12.58 -0.33
CA PHE A 68 3.30 13.58 -0.59
C PHE A 68 2.20 13.58 0.48
N HIS A 69 1.80 12.40 0.96
CA HIS A 69 0.82 12.26 2.04
C HIS A 69 1.37 12.73 3.40
N PHE A 70 2.67 12.57 3.65
CA PHE A 70 3.34 13.02 4.88
C PHE A 70 3.87 14.46 4.83
N SER A 71 3.78 15.12 3.68
CA SER A 71 4.22 16.50 3.54
C SER A 71 3.43 17.41 4.49
N ILE A 72 4.16 18.27 5.22
CA ILE A 72 3.56 19.26 6.12
C ILE A 72 2.73 20.23 5.28
N LYS A 73 1.40 20.12 5.40
CA LYS A 73 0.43 21.01 4.77
C LYS A 73 -0.57 21.45 5.84
N PRO A 74 -1.07 22.70 5.78
CA PRO A 74 -2.01 23.21 6.79
C PRO A 74 -3.27 22.36 6.92
N ASP A 75 -3.75 21.75 5.82
CA ASP A 75 -4.98 20.94 5.79
C ASP A 75 -4.73 19.44 5.96
N ASN A 76 -3.56 19.03 6.45
CA ASN A 76 -3.22 17.61 6.57
C ASN A 76 -3.72 17.00 7.90
N PHE A 77 -4.97 16.53 7.90
CA PHE A 77 -5.60 15.85 9.04
C PHE A 77 -4.81 14.62 9.53
N ILE A 78 -4.04 13.98 8.67
CA ILE A 78 -3.25 12.79 9.00
C ILE A 78 -2.20 13.12 10.08
N MET A 79 -1.63 14.32 10.04
CA MET A 79 -0.61 14.75 11.01
C MET A 79 -1.16 15.00 12.42
N TRP A 80 -2.47 15.18 12.55
CA TRP A 80 -3.14 15.42 13.82
C TRP A 80 -3.38 14.12 14.57
N THR A 81 -3.33 13.01 13.86
CA THR A 81 -3.39 11.69 14.47
C THR A 81 -2.02 11.35 15.03
N ARG A 82 -1.93 11.12 16.34
CA ARG A 82 -0.63 10.87 17.01
C ARG A 82 -0.19 9.42 16.82
N LYS A 83 -0.67 8.52 17.70
CA LYS A 83 -0.35 7.09 17.65
C LYS A 83 -0.74 6.42 16.33
N LEU A 84 -1.81 6.90 15.70
CA LEU A 84 -2.29 6.39 14.42
C LEU A 84 -1.31 6.68 13.27
N LEU A 85 -0.69 7.87 13.29
CA LEU A 85 0.32 8.25 12.32
C LEU A 85 1.56 7.38 12.45
N GLU A 86 1.99 7.09 13.67
CA GLU A 86 3.14 6.20 13.93
C GLU A 86 2.89 4.81 13.33
N GLN A 87 1.72 4.23 13.60
CA GLN A 87 1.32 2.93 13.03
C GLN A 87 1.22 2.98 11.50
N PHE A 88 0.70 4.07 10.95
CA PHE A 88 0.57 4.26 9.51
C PHE A 88 1.94 4.39 8.83
N ILE A 89 2.90 5.12 9.42
CA ILE A 89 4.27 5.23 8.90
C ILE A 89 4.94 3.86 8.89
N VAL A 90 4.85 3.11 10.00
CA VAL A 90 5.46 1.78 10.10
C VAL A 90 4.86 0.82 9.07
N ASN A 91 3.54 0.83 8.88
CA ASN A 91 2.89 -0.04 7.92
C ASN A 91 3.21 0.35 6.47
N ALA A 92 3.27 1.66 6.16
CA ALA A 92 3.69 2.15 4.85
C ALA A 92 5.13 1.73 4.53
N TYR A 93 6.05 1.84 5.49
CA TYR A 93 7.43 1.38 5.31
C TYR A 93 7.51 -0.13 5.09
N ALA A 94 6.81 -0.93 5.90
CA ALA A 94 6.76 -2.38 5.73
C ALA A 94 6.23 -2.80 4.34
N LYS A 95 5.25 -2.07 3.80
CA LYS A 95 4.73 -2.30 2.45
C LYS A 95 5.79 -2.03 1.38
N ILE A 96 6.48 -0.89 1.45
CA ILE A 96 7.55 -0.53 0.51
C ILE A 96 8.64 -1.60 0.52
N GLU A 97 9.12 -1.99 1.71
CA GLU A 97 10.14 -3.02 1.86
C GLU A 97 9.67 -4.37 1.34
N CYS A 98 8.40 -4.74 1.55
CA CYS A 98 7.84 -5.96 0.99
C CYS A 98 7.86 -5.93 -0.55
N GLY A 99 7.48 -4.80 -1.16
CA GLY A 99 7.55 -4.60 -2.60
C GLY A 99 8.99 -4.70 -3.15
N LEU A 100 9.97 -4.14 -2.42
CA LEU A 100 11.39 -4.27 -2.77
C LEU A 100 11.89 -5.71 -2.66
N LEU A 101 11.55 -6.42 -1.59
CA LEU A 101 11.91 -7.83 -1.40
C LEU A 101 11.30 -8.73 -2.48
N GLN A 102 10.05 -8.49 -2.87
CA GLN A 102 9.41 -9.19 -3.98
C GLN A 102 10.16 -8.91 -5.29
N TYR A 103 10.50 -7.65 -5.56
CA TYR A 103 11.29 -7.28 -6.74
C TYR A 103 12.63 -8.00 -6.78
N LEU A 104 13.39 -7.99 -5.67
CA LEU A 104 14.67 -8.69 -5.56
C LEU A 104 14.52 -10.20 -5.76
N ARG A 105 13.48 -10.81 -5.20
CA ARG A 105 13.16 -12.24 -5.39
C ARG A 105 12.87 -12.56 -6.85
N HIS A 106 12.09 -11.74 -7.55
CA HIS A 106 11.77 -11.96 -8.96
C HIS A 106 12.95 -11.70 -9.90
N GLN A 107 13.87 -10.79 -9.54
CA GLN A 107 15.08 -10.52 -10.31
C GLN A 107 16.28 -11.39 -9.93
N GLN A 108 16.09 -12.34 -9.02
CA GLN A 108 17.17 -13.17 -8.50
C GLN A 108 17.90 -13.97 -9.59
N GLY A 109 17.23 -14.34 -10.70
CA GLY A 109 17.88 -15.00 -11.85
C GLY A 109 18.76 -14.10 -12.72
N LYS A 110 18.60 -12.77 -12.64
CA LYS A 110 19.49 -11.79 -13.32
C LYS A 110 20.59 -11.28 -12.40
N LEU A 111 20.33 -11.25 -11.10
CA LEU A 111 21.26 -10.78 -10.06
C LEU A 111 22.23 -11.87 -9.59
N ARG A 112 21.84 -13.14 -9.69
CA ARG A 112 22.77 -14.26 -9.50
C ARG A 112 23.65 -14.36 -10.75
N ALA A 113 24.89 -13.92 -10.60
CA ALA A 113 25.95 -14.09 -11.59
C ALA A 113 26.60 -15.48 -11.51
N ASP A 114 25.83 -16.53 -11.18
CA ASP A 114 26.37 -17.89 -11.10
C ASP A 114 25.97 -18.67 -12.36
N SER A 115 27.02 -19.06 -13.08
CA SER A 115 27.03 -20.11 -14.11
C SER A 115 27.13 -21.48 -13.43
#